data_AF-A0A090VND6-F1
#
_entry.id   AF-A0A090VND6-F1
#
_cell.length_a   1.000
_cell.length_b   1.000
_cell.length_c   1.000
_cell.angle_alpha   90.00
_cell.angle_beta   90.00
_cell.angle_gamma   90.00
#
_symmetry.space_group_name_H-M   'P 1'
#
loop_
_entity.id
_entity.type
_entity.pdbx_description
1 polymer ?
#
loop_
_entity_poly.entity_id
_entity_poly.type
_entity_poly.pdbx_seq_one_letter_code
_entity_poly.pdbx_strand_id
1 'polypeptide(L)'
;MIDAVNNHEYVLEDDVIPGYPVVVIKNNERLAVNTNDHNFARSTEVLEAQDGTSYRFLDDNLNANLTRSTNRDFLQIDDGNDGGSCNPPFPIISGRENTVPQFLKTAHDVFDGRISQPWQRDNIYYQLTPTQTTNTYVGGRYLEAITYFRLNNNNPELIFSIMSDQNNSANPDPMRTNQSWERDRTRVPWTDGAFEIGVSVTDNSKTRGNINMAFTFPAAPEELFIFSYESIVRRRGWGITWKRTYWRPKIDGFKGMDFTSTNIDAIKLHIHAWDLTEYSNIWHLDFKEVDVSTEITTKTTNVKKYNTNVSINIPLGEKEKAGLKFGASVEETNTDERNFKWVEGSDELGRIVIPFGDKTVIKNPCDGKLYPRLYNNASITLEMRPVQVEF
;
A
#
# COMPACT_ATOMS: atom_id res chain seq x y z
N MET A 1 4.58 -29.63 -9.42
CA MET A 1 5.58 -30.72 -9.54
C MET A 1 5.93 -30.86 -11.00
N ILE A 2 7.21 -30.81 -11.41
CA ILE A 2 7.59 -31.02 -12.82
C ILE A 2 8.12 -32.46 -12.96
N ASP A 3 7.46 -33.28 -13.77
CA ASP A 3 8.04 -34.54 -14.26
C ASP A 3 9.17 -34.20 -15.24
N ALA A 4 10.42 -34.34 -14.82
CA ALA A 4 11.59 -33.99 -15.63
C ALA A 4 11.73 -34.83 -16.91
N VAL A 5 11.00 -35.94 -17.05
CA VAL A 5 11.04 -36.81 -18.24
C VAL A 5 9.92 -36.47 -19.22
N ASN A 6 8.77 -35.98 -18.75
CA ASN A 6 7.59 -35.73 -19.60
C ASN A 6 7.04 -34.29 -19.56
N ASN A 7 7.67 -33.38 -18.82
CA ASN A 7 7.32 -31.96 -18.73
C ASN A 7 5.87 -31.68 -18.28
N HIS A 8 5.31 -32.55 -17.43
CA HIS A 8 3.97 -32.37 -16.86
C HIS A 8 4.05 -31.69 -15.49
N GLU A 9 3.22 -30.66 -15.29
CA GLU A 9 3.03 -30.00 -14.00
C GLU A 9 1.90 -30.68 -13.21
N TYR A 10 2.21 -31.27 -12.05
CA TYR A 10 1.22 -31.85 -11.14
C TYR A 10 1.09 -31.03 -9.85
N VAL A 11 -0.14 -30.74 -9.44
CA VAL A 11 -0.48 -30.19 -8.13
C VAL A 11 -0.77 -31.38 -7.20
N LEU A 12 -0.06 -31.47 -6.07
CA LEU A 12 -0.33 -32.48 -5.05
C LEU A 12 -1.54 -32.02 -4.23
N GLU A 13 -2.46 -32.93 -3.94
CA GLU A 13 -3.55 -32.70 -2.99
C GLU A 13 -2.97 -32.57 -1.57
N ASP A 14 -3.63 -31.79 -0.72
CA ASP A 14 -3.14 -31.34 0.59
C ASP A 14 -3.05 -32.46 1.65
N ASP A 15 -3.64 -33.62 1.38
CA ASP A 15 -3.75 -34.76 2.30
C ASP A 15 -2.77 -35.91 2.02
N VAL A 16 -1.92 -35.81 0.98
CA VAL A 16 -1.00 -36.88 0.58
C VAL A 16 0.46 -36.56 0.89
N ILE A 17 1.13 -37.51 1.57
CA ILE A 17 2.58 -37.48 1.82
C ILE A 17 3.29 -38.26 0.71
N PRO A 18 4.14 -37.63 -0.11
CA PRO A 18 4.83 -38.32 -1.19
C PRO A 18 5.86 -39.30 -0.65
N GLY A 19 5.77 -40.56 -1.11
CA GLY A 19 6.71 -41.64 -0.76
C GLY A 19 8.03 -41.61 -1.53
N TYR A 20 8.35 -40.50 -2.19
CA TYR A 20 9.56 -40.30 -3.00
C TYR A 20 10.05 -38.85 -2.83
N PRO A 21 11.33 -38.54 -3.12
CA PRO A 21 11.85 -37.18 -3.02
C PRO A 21 11.06 -36.21 -3.91
N VAL A 22 10.57 -35.12 -3.33
CA VAL A 22 9.86 -34.06 -4.05
C VAL A 22 10.63 -32.75 -3.97
N VAL A 23 10.64 -32.02 -5.09
CA VAL A 23 11.12 -30.63 -5.14
C VAL A 23 9.91 -29.72 -5.01
N VAL A 24 9.84 -28.97 -3.91
CA VAL A 24 8.79 -28.00 -3.65
C VAL A 24 9.27 -26.63 -4.09
N ILE A 25 8.59 -26.05 -5.09
CA ILE A 25 8.78 -24.66 -5.50
C ILE A 25 7.94 -23.80 -4.56
N LYS A 26 8.59 -22.93 -3.77
CA LYS A 26 7.93 -22.06 -2.79
C LYS A 26 7.90 -20.62 -3.27
N ASN A 27 6.74 -19.97 -3.16
CA ASN A 27 6.64 -18.53 -3.34
C ASN A 27 7.37 -17.82 -2.18
N ASN A 28 8.25 -16.87 -2.50
CA ASN A 28 8.98 -16.09 -1.51
C ASN A 28 8.36 -14.70 -1.39
N GLU A 29 7.83 -14.34 -0.22
CA GLU A 29 7.24 -13.01 0.04
C GLU A 29 8.28 -11.88 0.07
N ARG A 30 9.57 -12.15 -0.19
CA ARG A 30 10.66 -11.16 -0.13
C ARG A 30 11.43 -11.01 -1.43
N LEU A 31 11.34 -11.97 -2.34
CA LEU A 31 12.03 -11.93 -3.62
C LEU A 31 10.99 -11.98 -4.74
N ALA A 32 11.01 -11.00 -5.62
CA ALA A 32 10.29 -11.06 -6.88
C ALA A 32 11.22 -11.56 -7.98
N VAL A 33 10.67 -12.34 -8.92
CA VAL A 33 11.35 -12.58 -10.19
C VAL A 33 11.42 -11.23 -10.92
N ASN A 34 12.61 -10.88 -11.39
CA ASN A 34 12.86 -9.64 -12.10
C ASN A 34 12.21 -9.72 -13.50
N THR A 35 10.96 -9.31 -13.58
CA THR A 35 10.21 -9.14 -14.83
C THR A 35 10.24 -7.68 -15.28
N ASN A 36 9.85 -7.40 -16.53
CA ASN A 36 9.77 -6.03 -17.05
C ASN A 36 8.67 -5.17 -16.39
N ASP A 37 7.85 -5.75 -15.50
CA ASP A 37 6.83 -5.04 -14.72
C ASP A 37 7.41 -4.57 -13.38
N HIS A 38 8.00 -3.38 -13.40
CA HIS A 38 8.78 -2.79 -12.32
C HIS A 38 7.98 -2.26 -11.12
N ASN A 39 6.68 -2.55 -10.99
CA ASN A 39 5.84 -1.86 -10.00
C ASN A 39 5.94 -2.42 -8.57
N PHE A 40 6.51 -3.62 -8.37
CA PHE A 40 6.45 -4.33 -7.09
C PHE A 40 7.77 -4.44 -6.32
N ALA A 41 8.93 -4.29 -6.97
CA ALA A 41 10.24 -4.46 -6.33
C ALA A 41 11.03 -3.14 -6.33
N ARG A 42 11.28 -2.61 -5.14
CA ARG A 42 12.05 -1.37 -4.90
C ARG A 42 13.52 -1.62 -4.58
N SER A 43 13.99 -2.87 -4.64
CA SER A 43 15.38 -3.20 -4.36
C SER A 43 16.34 -2.89 -5.51
N THR A 44 17.53 -2.43 -5.16
CA THR A 44 18.62 -2.07 -6.08
C THR A 44 19.52 -3.25 -6.45
N GLU A 45 19.53 -4.32 -5.65
CA GLU A 45 20.36 -5.51 -5.89
C GLU A 45 19.63 -6.56 -6.73
N VAL A 46 20.29 -7.04 -7.78
CA VAL A 46 19.83 -8.15 -8.62
C VAL A 46 20.62 -9.40 -8.26
N LEU A 47 19.91 -10.43 -7.83
CA LEU A 47 20.47 -11.76 -7.58
C LEU A 47 20.27 -12.62 -8.84
N GLU A 48 21.33 -13.00 -9.52
CA GLU A 48 21.26 -13.87 -10.69
C GLU A 48 21.48 -15.33 -10.29
N ALA A 49 20.54 -16.19 -10.67
CA ALA A 49 20.70 -17.63 -10.58
C ALA A 49 21.52 -18.16 -11.78
N GLN A 50 22.10 -19.35 -11.60
CA GLN A 50 22.95 -19.99 -12.62
C GLN A 50 22.22 -20.31 -13.93
N ASP A 51 20.88 -20.38 -13.90
CA ASP A 51 20.02 -20.61 -15.06
C ASP A 51 19.64 -19.32 -15.82
N GLY A 52 20.15 -18.17 -15.38
CA GLY A 52 19.85 -16.85 -15.95
C GLY A 52 18.60 -16.19 -15.38
N THR A 53 17.88 -16.84 -14.45
CA THR A 53 16.76 -16.21 -13.75
C THR A 53 17.30 -15.16 -12.79
N SER A 54 16.80 -13.93 -12.89
CA SER A 54 17.15 -12.85 -11.96
C SER A 54 16.05 -12.61 -10.94
N TYR A 55 16.44 -12.38 -9.69
CA TYR A 55 15.56 -12.08 -8.56
C TYR A 55 15.96 -10.74 -7.94
N ARG A 56 15.00 -10.06 -7.31
CA ARG A 56 15.25 -8.85 -6.51
C ARG A 56 14.48 -8.91 -5.22
N PHE A 57 14.99 -8.27 -4.17
CA PHE A 57 14.19 -8.06 -2.97
C PHE A 57 12.99 -7.14 -3.26
N LEU A 58 11.89 -7.32 -2.54
CA LEU A 58 10.76 -6.39 -2.63
C LEU A 58 11.16 -4.97 -2.19
N ASP A 59 12.07 -4.86 -1.22
CA ASP A 59 12.66 -3.60 -0.77
C ASP A 59 14.08 -3.88 -0.24
N ASP A 60 14.98 -2.90 -0.40
CA ASP A 60 16.36 -2.99 0.08
C ASP A 60 16.45 -3.15 1.62
N ASN A 61 15.46 -2.66 2.36
CA ASN A 61 15.37 -2.84 3.82
C ASN A 61 15.28 -4.32 4.26
N LEU A 62 14.96 -5.23 3.33
CA LEU A 62 14.92 -6.68 3.53
C LEU A 62 16.26 -7.37 3.26
N ASN A 63 17.25 -6.65 2.73
CA ASN A 63 18.55 -7.18 2.38
C ASN A 63 19.60 -6.83 3.45
N ALA A 64 19.98 -7.84 4.23
CA ALA A 64 20.96 -7.69 5.30
C ALA A 64 22.39 -7.37 4.82
N ASN A 65 22.70 -7.63 3.55
CA ASN A 65 24.04 -7.43 2.98
C ASN A 65 24.25 -6.00 2.44
N LEU A 66 23.18 -5.19 2.32
CA LEU A 66 23.27 -3.80 1.88
C LEU A 66 23.91 -2.92 2.96
N THR A 67 25.24 -2.96 2.96
CA THR A 67 26.10 -2.07 3.73
C THR A 67 26.52 -0.91 2.84
N ARG A 68 25.60 0.04 2.65
CA ARG A 68 25.87 1.37 2.08
C ARG A 68 26.58 1.33 0.72
N SER A 69 25.83 1.12 -0.37
CA SER A 69 26.26 1.53 -1.70
C SER A 69 25.30 2.57 -2.28
N THR A 70 25.85 3.77 -2.41
CA THR A 70 25.49 4.86 -3.34
C THR A 70 24.16 4.79 -4.09
N ASN A 71 23.30 5.78 -3.84
CA ASN A 71 22.21 6.27 -4.69
C ASN A 71 21.26 5.21 -5.23
N ARG A 72 20.01 5.19 -4.76
CA ARG A 72 18.77 5.38 -5.56
C ARG A 72 17.52 5.24 -4.67
N ASP A 73 17.23 6.24 -3.83
CA ASP A 73 15.82 6.60 -3.65
C ASP A 73 15.42 7.22 -5.00
N PHE A 74 14.87 6.47 -5.95
CA PHE A 74 14.35 7.04 -7.19
C PHE A 74 13.10 6.29 -7.62
N LEU A 75 11.94 6.87 -7.32
CA LEU A 75 10.80 6.85 -8.22
C LEU A 75 10.55 8.30 -8.61
N GLN A 76 11.22 8.72 -9.69
CA GLN A 76 10.96 9.99 -10.37
C GLN A 76 9.62 9.85 -11.09
N ILE A 77 8.58 10.49 -10.56
CA ILE A 77 7.40 10.82 -11.36
C ILE A 77 7.70 12.18 -11.98
N ASP A 78 8.03 12.17 -13.27
CA ASP A 78 8.14 13.39 -14.07
C ASP A 78 6.74 13.96 -14.29
N ASP A 79 6.36 14.96 -13.51
CA ASP A 79 5.34 15.92 -13.91
C ASP A 79 6.04 17.24 -14.23
N GLY A 80 6.25 17.49 -15.53
CA GLY A 80 6.99 18.62 -16.04
C GLY A 80 6.38 19.98 -15.67
N ASN A 81 7.20 20.89 -15.14
CA ASN A 81 7.52 22.18 -15.77
C ASN A 81 8.50 22.97 -14.87
N ASP A 82 9.69 23.20 -15.41
CA ASP A 82 10.80 23.84 -14.72
C ASP A 82 10.59 25.34 -14.49
N GLY A 83 10.56 25.69 -13.21
CA GLY A 83 11.00 26.96 -12.66
C GLY A 83 11.89 26.71 -11.46
N GLY A 84 13.10 26.17 -11.66
CA GLY A 84 14.13 26.01 -10.62
C GLY A 84 13.78 25.06 -9.47
N SER A 85 13.06 23.97 -9.75
CA SER A 85 12.56 23.05 -8.73
C SER A 85 13.55 21.91 -8.49
N CYS A 86 14.04 21.78 -7.25
CA CYS A 86 14.61 20.51 -6.81
C CYS A 86 13.48 19.48 -6.83
N ASN A 87 13.60 18.45 -7.68
CA ASN A 87 12.64 17.35 -7.71
C ASN A 87 13.00 16.36 -6.60
N PRO A 88 12.11 16.10 -5.65
CA PRO A 88 12.36 15.12 -4.61
C PRO A 88 12.57 13.74 -5.25
N PRO A 89 13.49 12.92 -4.72
CA PRO A 89 13.76 11.58 -5.25
C PRO A 89 12.59 10.58 -5.09
N PHE A 90 11.53 11.00 -4.42
CA PHE A 90 10.38 10.18 -4.05
C PHE A 90 9.09 10.99 -4.17
N PRO A 91 7.94 10.33 -4.39
CA PRO A 91 6.66 11.01 -4.45
C PRO A 91 6.36 11.68 -3.10
N ILE A 92 5.97 12.95 -3.16
CA ILE A 92 5.48 13.72 -2.02
C ILE A 92 4.13 14.33 -2.37
N ILE A 93 3.33 14.58 -1.34
CA ILE A 93 2.13 15.39 -1.45
C ILE A 93 2.36 16.64 -0.61
N SER A 94 2.28 17.80 -1.26
CA SER A 94 2.47 19.10 -0.61
C SER A 94 1.48 19.27 0.55
N GLY A 95 1.95 19.80 1.69
CA GLY A 95 1.17 19.97 2.90
C GLY A 95 1.27 18.79 3.88
N ARG A 96 1.61 17.58 3.40
CA ARG A 96 1.76 16.39 4.28
C ARG A 96 2.91 16.50 5.26
N GLU A 97 3.92 17.34 5.01
CA GLU A 97 4.98 17.59 5.98
C GLU A 97 4.48 18.17 7.32
N ASN A 98 3.33 18.86 7.28
CA ASN A 98 2.71 19.44 8.46
C ASN A 98 1.94 18.41 9.28
N THR A 99 1.65 17.22 8.72
CA THR A 99 0.94 16.15 9.43
C THR A 99 1.88 15.22 10.17
N VAL A 100 3.21 15.38 10.05
CA VAL A 100 4.19 14.50 10.70
C VAL A 100 4.24 14.78 12.21
N PRO A 101 3.79 13.84 13.08
CA PRO A 101 3.81 14.01 14.52
C PRO A 101 5.22 13.92 15.09
N GLN A 102 5.42 14.49 16.28
CA GLN A 102 6.75 14.60 16.91
C GLN A 102 7.43 13.24 17.13
N PHE A 103 6.68 12.20 17.51
CA PHE A 103 7.28 10.88 17.76
C PHE A 103 7.87 10.24 16.48
N LEU A 104 7.29 10.49 15.30
CA LEU A 104 7.88 10.05 14.03
C LEU A 104 9.15 10.83 13.68
N LYS A 105 9.20 12.13 14.00
CA LYS A 105 10.42 12.94 13.87
C LYS A 105 11.52 12.39 14.77
N THR A 106 11.19 12.12 16.04
CA THR A 106 12.12 11.51 16.99
C THR A 106 12.63 10.16 16.50
N ALA A 107 11.75 9.28 16.01
CA ALA A 107 12.14 7.98 15.47
C ALA A 107 13.06 8.09 14.24
N HIS A 108 12.84 9.08 13.37
CA HIS A 108 13.75 9.40 12.27
C HIS A 108 15.12 9.86 12.80
N ASP A 109 15.13 10.86 13.68
CA ASP A 109 16.35 11.53 14.14
C ASP A 109 17.26 10.63 14.99
N VAL A 110 16.69 9.65 15.70
CA VAL A 110 17.43 8.61 16.43
C VAL A 110 18.39 7.84 15.51
N PHE A 111 18.02 7.67 14.24
CA PHE A 111 18.80 6.89 13.28
C PHE A 111 19.49 7.71 12.20
N ASP A 112 19.11 8.97 12.01
CA ASP A 112 19.62 9.84 10.93
C ASP A 112 21.16 9.93 10.96
N GLY A 113 21.79 9.63 9.84
CA GLY A 113 23.24 9.59 9.68
C GLY A 113 24.00 8.51 10.48
N ARG A 114 23.33 7.70 11.31
CA ARG A 114 23.98 6.71 12.19
C ARG A 114 23.89 5.28 11.68
N ILE A 115 22.79 4.94 10.99
CA ILE A 115 22.54 3.59 10.47
C ILE A 115 22.06 3.71 9.02
N SER A 116 22.65 2.92 8.12
CA SER A 116 22.15 2.80 6.74
C SER A 116 20.78 2.12 6.77
N GLN A 117 19.76 2.65 6.09
CA GLN A 117 18.42 2.03 5.98
C GLN A 117 17.80 1.62 7.34
N PRO A 118 17.55 2.59 8.24
CA PRO A 118 17.04 2.28 9.57
C PRO A 118 15.56 1.92 9.55
N TRP A 119 15.19 0.94 10.37
CA TRP A 119 13.79 0.61 10.62
C TRP A 119 13.26 1.56 11.70
N GLN A 120 12.59 2.65 11.30
CA GLN A 120 12.03 3.63 12.27
C GLN A 120 11.07 2.96 13.27
N ARG A 121 10.39 1.89 12.83
CA ARG A 121 9.52 1.06 13.67
C ARG A 121 10.24 0.32 14.79
N ASP A 122 11.55 0.09 14.70
CA ASP A 122 12.35 -0.43 15.83
C ASP A 122 12.34 0.54 17.01
N ASN A 123 12.39 1.85 16.73
CA ASN A 123 12.26 2.86 17.79
C ASN A 123 10.82 3.02 18.27
N ILE A 124 9.84 2.94 17.37
CA ILE A 124 8.42 3.19 17.71
C ILE A 124 7.85 2.05 18.57
N TYR A 125 8.06 0.79 18.18
CA TYR A 125 7.45 -0.38 18.84
C TYR A 125 8.34 -1.05 19.87
N TYR A 126 9.67 -0.83 19.80
CA TYR A 126 10.63 -1.48 20.69
C TYR A 126 11.57 -0.47 21.37
N GLN A 127 11.43 0.84 21.14
CA GLN A 127 12.31 1.88 21.71
C GLN A 127 13.81 1.62 21.47
N LEU A 128 14.16 0.86 20.43
CA LEU A 128 15.54 0.60 20.10
C LEU A 128 16.20 1.86 19.54
N THR A 129 17.50 1.96 19.76
CA THR A 129 18.36 3.04 19.27
C THR A 129 19.70 2.46 18.83
N PRO A 130 20.58 3.21 18.14
CA PRO A 130 21.92 2.74 17.79
C PRO A 130 22.77 2.26 18.98
N THR A 131 22.49 2.75 20.19
CA THR A 131 23.21 2.39 21.42
C THR A 131 22.44 1.44 22.33
N GLN A 132 21.13 1.33 22.17
CA GLN A 132 20.26 0.39 22.87
C GLN A 132 19.61 -0.52 21.85
N THR A 133 20.29 -1.63 21.55
CA THR A 133 19.88 -2.55 20.48
C THR A 133 18.98 -3.67 20.97
N THR A 134 18.64 -3.71 22.26
CA THR A 134 17.73 -4.72 22.82
C THR A 134 16.75 -4.05 23.79
N ASN A 135 15.47 -4.40 23.68
CA ASN A 135 14.43 -3.91 24.59
C ASN A 135 13.11 -4.68 24.41
N THR A 136 12.19 -4.47 25.35
CA THR A 136 10.85 -5.03 25.31
C THR A 136 9.92 -4.27 24.37
N TYR A 137 8.95 -5.00 23.83
CA TYR A 137 7.88 -4.46 23.01
C TYR A 137 7.00 -3.53 23.85
N VAL A 138 6.87 -2.28 23.40
CA VAL A 138 6.06 -1.25 24.08
C VAL A 138 4.69 -1.08 23.44
N GLY A 139 4.11 -2.20 23.02
CA GLY A 139 2.82 -2.28 22.34
C GLY A 139 1.72 -1.48 23.01
N GLY A 140 0.83 -0.94 22.19
CA GLY A 140 -0.38 -0.27 22.64
C GLY A 140 -0.34 1.25 22.53
N ARG A 141 0.81 1.91 22.66
CA ARG A 141 0.87 3.38 22.46
C ARG A 141 0.64 3.82 21.02
N TYR A 142 0.90 2.92 20.08
CA TYR A 142 0.82 3.20 18.65
C TYR A 142 0.10 2.07 17.94
N LEU A 143 -0.77 2.42 16.99
CA LEU A 143 -1.37 1.50 16.02
C LEU A 143 -0.91 1.90 14.63
N GLU A 144 -0.72 0.94 13.72
CA GLU A 144 -0.63 1.29 12.30
C GLU A 144 -1.99 1.76 11.81
N ALA A 145 -2.01 2.80 10.98
CA ALA A 145 -3.24 3.31 10.38
C ALA A 145 -3.01 3.77 8.95
N ILE A 146 -4.05 3.63 8.13
CA ILE A 146 -4.14 4.34 6.85
C ILE A 146 -4.46 5.81 7.18
N THR A 147 -3.58 6.71 6.76
CA THR A 147 -3.66 8.14 7.09
C THR A 147 -3.85 9.03 5.88
N TYR A 148 -3.75 8.46 4.68
CA TYR A 148 -4.09 9.11 3.43
C TYR A 148 -4.40 8.07 2.35
N PHE A 149 -5.38 8.37 1.51
CA PHE A 149 -5.74 7.56 0.35
C PHE A 149 -6.02 8.46 -0.85
N ARG A 150 -5.60 8.02 -2.04
CA ARG A 150 -5.89 8.70 -3.30
C ARG A 150 -5.92 7.65 -4.41
N LEU A 151 -6.91 7.72 -5.29
CA LEU A 151 -6.86 6.99 -6.55
C LEU A 151 -5.72 7.54 -7.42
N ASN A 152 -5.02 6.70 -8.17
CA ASN A 152 -4.04 7.12 -9.15
C ASN A 152 -4.25 6.37 -10.47
N ASN A 153 -4.12 7.07 -11.59
CA ASN A 153 -4.11 6.51 -12.93
C ASN A 153 -3.84 7.65 -13.92
N ASN A 154 -3.38 7.32 -15.13
CA ASN A 154 -3.27 8.32 -16.19
C ASN A 154 -4.64 8.65 -16.83
N ASN A 155 -5.68 7.85 -16.55
CA ASN A 155 -7.03 8.07 -17.05
C ASN A 155 -8.08 8.05 -15.90
N PRO A 156 -8.35 9.22 -15.28
CA PRO A 156 -9.35 9.34 -14.22
C PRO A 156 -10.77 8.96 -14.63
N GLU A 157 -11.16 9.22 -15.88
CA GLU A 157 -12.48 8.81 -16.38
C GLU A 157 -12.62 7.29 -16.46
N LEU A 158 -11.54 6.57 -16.76
CA LEU A 158 -11.55 5.11 -16.78
C LEU A 158 -11.77 4.54 -15.38
N ILE A 159 -11.03 5.03 -14.37
CA ILE A 159 -11.20 4.58 -12.99
C ILE A 159 -12.61 4.87 -12.49
N PHE A 160 -13.14 6.06 -12.75
CA PHE A 160 -14.53 6.37 -12.42
C PHE A 160 -15.49 5.41 -13.12
N SER A 161 -15.28 5.12 -14.41
CA SER A 161 -16.17 4.23 -15.16
C SER A 161 -16.15 2.79 -14.66
N ILE A 162 -15.02 2.30 -14.16
CA ILE A 162 -14.90 0.97 -13.55
C ILE A 162 -15.73 0.97 -12.27
N MET A 163 -15.39 1.85 -11.32
CA MET A 163 -16.06 1.93 -10.01
C MET A 163 -17.57 2.25 -10.08
N SER A 164 -18.04 2.85 -11.17
CA SER A 164 -19.45 3.26 -11.37
C SER A 164 -20.28 2.29 -12.22
N ASP A 165 -19.74 1.12 -12.56
CA ASP A 165 -20.37 0.22 -13.52
C ASP A 165 -21.55 -0.59 -12.95
N GLN A 166 -21.77 -0.52 -11.64
CA GLN A 166 -22.85 -1.23 -10.97
C GLN A 166 -24.00 -0.31 -10.54
N ASN A 167 -25.22 -0.87 -10.60
CA ASN A 167 -26.45 -0.18 -10.24
C ASN A 167 -27.21 -1.02 -9.21
N ASN A 168 -26.81 -0.90 -7.95
CA ASN A 168 -27.58 -1.45 -6.84
C ASN A 168 -28.76 -0.55 -6.50
N SER A 169 -29.98 -1.07 -6.62
CA SER A 169 -31.21 -0.34 -6.28
C SER A 169 -31.35 0.11 -4.82
N ALA A 170 -30.61 -0.49 -3.87
CA ALA A 170 -30.68 -0.18 -2.44
C ALA A 170 -29.66 0.88 -1.98
N ASN A 171 -28.46 0.88 -2.56
CA ASN A 171 -27.41 1.87 -2.36
C ASN A 171 -26.59 1.96 -3.66
N PRO A 172 -27.03 2.79 -4.63
CA PRO A 172 -26.38 2.84 -5.93
C PRO A 172 -25.05 3.57 -5.83
N ASP A 173 -24.02 3.02 -6.46
CA ASP A 173 -22.76 3.71 -6.63
C ASP A 173 -22.97 4.99 -7.44
N PRO A 174 -22.11 6.02 -7.22
CA PRO A 174 -22.17 7.23 -8.00
C PRO A 174 -22.05 6.94 -9.51
N MET A 175 -23.14 7.18 -10.25
CA MET A 175 -23.20 6.96 -11.69
C MET A 175 -22.81 8.19 -12.48
N ARG A 176 -22.29 8.00 -13.69
CA ARG A 176 -22.02 9.11 -14.63
C ARG A 176 -23.31 9.85 -14.98
N THR A 177 -23.33 11.18 -14.82
CA THR A 177 -24.48 12.00 -15.25
C THR A 177 -24.44 12.25 -16.75
N ASN A 178 -25.57 12.72 -17.29
CA ASN A 178 -25.66 13.10 -18.69
C ASN A 178 -24.66 14.23 -19.03
N GLN A 179 -23.67 13.92 -19.87
CA GLN A 179 -22.61 14.84 -20.32
C GLN A 179 -22.99 15.68 -21.54
N SER A 180 -24.28 15.97 -21.72
CA SER A 180 -24.74 16.85 -22.78
C SER A 180 -24.18 18.26 -22.63
N TRP A 181 -23.93 18.90 -23.76
CA TRP A 181 -23.47 20.29 -23.85
C TRP A 181 -24.55 21.27 -23.36
N GLU A 182 -24.29 21.96 -22.26
CA GLU A 182 -25.22 22.89 -21.63
C GLU A 182 -24.72 24.34 -21.67
N ARG A 183 -25.63 25.30 -21.45
CA ARG A 183 -25.24 26.72 -21.46
C ARG A 183 -24.56 27.17 -20.16
N ASP A 184 -24.88 26.50 -19.06
CA ASP A 184 -24.46 26.88 -17.71
C ASP A 184 -23.54 25.82 -17.11
N ARG A 185 -22.65 26.24 -16.20
CA ARG A 185 -21.68 25.36 -15.51
C ARG A 185 -22.28 24.85 -14.18
N THR A 186 -23.41 24.16 -14.26
CA THR A 186 -24.15 23.74 -13.07
C THR A 186 -24.13 22.23 -12.84
N ARG A 187 -23.75 21.43 -13.85
CA ARG A 187 -23.69 19.97 -13.75
C ARG A 187 -22.35 19.49 -13.18
N VAL A 188 -22.40 18.45 -12.36
CA VAL A 188 -21.23 17.66 -11.94
C VAL A 188 -21.17 16.35 -12.74
N PRO A 189 -20.01 15.68 -12.88
CA PRO A 189 -19.87 14.49 -13.71
C PRO A 189 -20.61 13.24 -13.20
N TRP A 190 -21.06 13.24 -11.95
CA TRP A 190 -21.56 12.06 -11.23
C TRP A 190 -22.86 12.37 -10.45
N THR A 191 -23.62 11.34 -10.12
CA THR A 191 -24.77 11.43 -9.22
C THR A 191 -24.32 11.47 -7.76
N ASP A 192 -25.23 11.81 -6.85
CA ASP A 192 -24.99 11.70 -5.42
C ASP A 192 -24.72 10.23 -5.02
N GLY A 193 -23.99 10.03 -3.92
CA GLY A 193 -23.62 8.71 -3.39
C GLY A 193 -22.18 8.68 -2.89
N ALA A 194 -21.71 7.49 -2.50
CA ALA A 194 -20.31 7.24 -2.18
C ALA A 194 -19.95 5.82 -2.61
N PHE A 195 -18.72 5.64 -3.08
CA PHE A 195 -18.13 4.32 -3.28
C PHE A 195 -17.76 3.73 -1.92
N GLU A 196 -17.77 2.41 -1.79
CA GLU A 196 -17.35 1.75 -0.56
C GLU A 196 -15.96 1.13 -0.78
N ILE A 197 -14.91 1.74 -0.21
CA ILE A 197 -13.55 1.23 -0.40
C ILE A 197 -13.25 0.18 0.66
N GLY A 198 -13.08 -1.06 0.21
CA GLY A 198 -12.73 -2.19 1.06
C GLY A 198 -11.23 -2.39 1.15
N VAL A 199 -10.75 -2.65 2.38
CA VAL A 199 -9.37 -2.97 2.68
C VAL A 199 -9.31 -4.31 3.40
N SER A 200 -8.54 -5.24 2.84
CA SER A 200 -8.19 -6.51 3.51
C SER A 200 -6.72 -6.50 3.87
N VAL A 201 -6.42 -6.69 5.16
CA VAL A 201 -5.06 -6.71 5.68
C VAL A 201 -4.66 -8.15 6.00
N THR A 202 -3.55 -8.58 5.40
CA THR A 202 -2.87 -9.79 5.80
C THR A 202 -1.56 -9.48 6.53
N ASP A 203 -1.61 -9.60 7.85
CA ASP A 203 -0.47 -9.41 8.78
C ASP A 203 0.41 -10.66 8.96
N ASN A 204 -0.02 -11.80 8.40
CA ASN A 204 0.59 -13.13 8.57
C ASN A 204 0.87 -13.50 10.06
N SER A 205 -0.13 -13.37 10.94
CA SER A 205 -0.08 -13.77 12.37
C SER A 205 0.32 -15.23 12.62
N LYS A 206 1.08 -15.46 13.72
CA LYS A 206 1.48 -16.79 14.24
C LYS A 206 0.32 -17.59 14.79
N THR A 207 -0.63 -16.92 15.45
CA THR A 207 -1.69 -17.60 16.22
C THR A 207 -3.07 -17.50 15.58
N ARG A 208 -3.26 -16.59 14.61
CA ARG A 208 -4.55 -16.35 13.93
C ARG A 208 -4.56 -16.86 12.47
N GLY A 209 -5.72 -17.34 12.03
CA GLY A 209 -5.98 -17.77 10.65
C GLY A 209 -6.00 -16.61 9.64
N ASN A 210 -6.10 -16.93 8.34
CA ASN A 210 -5.90 -15.97 7.24
C ASN A 210 -7.08 -15.01 6.98
N ILE A 211 -6.75 -13.78 6.55
CA ILE A 211 -7.41 -12.48 6.76
C ILE A 211 -7.50 -12.14 8.26
N ASN A 212 -6.64 -11.22 8.70
CA ASN A 212 -6.57 -10.84 10.11
C ASN A 212 -7.38 -9.59 10.43
N MET A 213 -7.64 -8.76 9.42
CA MET A 213 -8.54 -7.62 9.54
C MET A 213 -9.11 -7.22 8.18
N ALA A 214 -10.40 -6.91 8.14
CA ALA A 214 -11.04 -6.29 6.99
C ALA A 214 -11.93 -5.15 7.48
N PHE A 215 -11.88 -4.03 6.78
CA PHE A 215 -12.72 -2.87 7.05
C PHE A 215 -13.02 -2.15 5.75
N THR A 216 -14.02 -1.28 5.79
CA THR A 216 -14.43 -0.47 4.64
C THR A 216 -14.54 0.99 5.07
N PHE A 217 -14.43 1.90 4.11
CA PHE A 217 -14.73 3.31 4.33
C PHE A 217 -15.46 3.91 3.11
N PRO A 218 -16.45 4.79 3.35
CA PRO A 218 -17.14 5.47 2.27
C PRO A 218 -16.23 6.54 1.66
N ALA A 219 -16.32 6.72 0.35
CA ALA A 219 -15.59 7.73 -0.38
C ALA A 219 -16.49 8.40 -1.43
N ALA A 220 -16.88 9.64 -1.17
CA ALA A 220 -17.70 10.40 -2.11
C ALA A 220 -16.87 10.78 -3.36
N PRO A 221 -17.46 10.84 -4.57
CA PRO A 221 -16.73 11.25 -5.77
C PRO A 221 -16.02 12.60 -5.65
N GLU A 222 -16.58 13.57 -4.91
CA GLU A 222 -15.99 14.89 -4.65
C GLU A 222 -14.74 14.84 -3.76
N GLU A 223 -14.51 13.73 -3.07
CA GLU A 223 -13.34 13.46 -2.24
C GLU A 223 -12.26 12.70 -3.01
N LEU A 224 -12.65 11.97 -4.05
CA LEU A 224 -11.77 11.14 -4.86
C LEU A 224 -11.34 11.78 -6.18
N PHE A 225 -12.19 12.61 -6.79
CA PHE A 225 -12.01 13.10 -8.16
C PHE A 225 -11.96 14.62 -8.23
N ILE A 226 -11.15 15.11 -9.17
CA ILE A 226 -11.13 16.50 -9.61
C ILE A 226 -11.83 16.55 -10.96
N PHE A 227 -12.70 17.54 -11.15
CA PHE A 227 -13.38 17.75 -12.42
C PHE A 227 -13.30 19.22 -12.86
N SER A 228 -13.40 19.44 -14.17
CA SER A 228 -13.55 20.75 -14.78
C SER A 228 -14.66 20.72 -15.83
N TYR A 229 -14.74 21.80 -16.62
CA TYR A 229 -15.68 21.91 -17.72
C TYR A 229 -14.95 22.10 -19.04
N GLU A 230 -15.15 21.17 -19.97
CA GLU A 230 -14.80 21.41 -21.37
C GLU A 230 -15.80 22.37 -21.99
N SER A 231 -15.36 23.19 -22.97
CA SER A 231 -16.26 24.06 -23.74
C SER A 231 -16.19 23.85 -25.24
N ILE A 232 -17.33 24.07 -25.89
CA ILE A 232 -17.43 24.18 -27.33
C ILE A 232 -18.17 25.47 -27.71
N VAL A 233 -17.67 26.16 -28.74
CA VAL A 233 -18.35 27.33 -29.32
C VAL A 233 -19.05 26.91 -30.60
N ARG A 234 -20.37 26.94 -30.61
CA ARG A 234 -21.18 26.69 -31.81
C ARG A 234 -21.55 28.02 -32.46
N ARG A 235 -21.35 28.11 -33.77
CA ARG A 235 -21.76 29.24 -34.61
C ARG A 235 -22.99 28.84 -35.40
N ARG A 236 -24.03 29.67 -35.39
CA ARG A 236 -25.26 29.42 -36.17
C ARG A 236 -25.73 30.72 -36.81
N GLY A 237 -26.09 30.66 -38.10
CA GLY A 237 -26.72 31.76 -38.86
C GLY A 237 -26.10 32.00 -40.24
N TRP A 238 -26.96 32.28 -41.23
CA TRP A 238 -26.59 32.84 -42.53
C TRP A 238 -26.83 34.37 -42.45
N GLY A 239 -25.80 35.19 -42.63
CA GLY A 239 -25.89 36.66 -42.55
C GLY A 239 -25.57 37.31 -41.19
N ILE A 240 -25.93 36.70 -40.05
CA ILE A 240 -25.52 37.15 -38.70
C ILE A 240 -25.01 35.96 -37.90
N THR A 241 -23.73 35.96 -37.54
CA THR A 241 -23.08 34.85 -36.81
C THR A 241 -23.28 35.00 -35.31
N TRP A 242 -24.22 34.26 -34.73
CA TRP A 242 -24.34 34.15 -33.28
C TRP A 242 -23.33 33.12 -32.76
N LYS A 243 -22.48 33.52 -31.82
CA LYS A 243 -21.56 32.63 -31.10
C LYS A 243 -22.21 32.20 -29.79
N ARG A 244 -22.33 30.89 -29.56
CA ARG A 244 -22.81 30.33 -28.28
C ARG A 244 -21.79 29.34 -27.73
N THR A 245 -21.39 29.54 -26.48
CA THR A 245 -20.52 28.61 -25.76
C THR A 245 -21.37 27.63 -24.98
N TYR A 246 -21.00 26.36 -25.01
CA TYR A 246 -21.60 25.29 -24.21
C TYR A 246 -20.51 24.60 -23.41
N TRP A 247 -20.88 24.05 -22.25
CA TRP A 247 -20.01 23.40 -21.29
C TRP A 247 -20.47 21.96 -21.04
N ARG A 248 -19.53 21.07 -20.74
CA ARG A 248 -19.81 19.73 -20.22
C ARG A 248 -18.80 19.40 -19.12
N PRO A 249 -19.22 18.76 -18.02
CA PRO A 249 -18.30 18.36 -16.96
C PRO A 249 -17.39 17.22 -17.45
N LYS A 250 -16.14 17.22 -17.00
CA LYS A 250 -15.12 16.22 -17.31
C LYS A 250 -14.30 15.92 -16.07
N ILE A 251 -13.98 14.64 -15.85
CA ILE A 251 -13.10 14.22 -14.77
C ILE A 251 -11.65 14.35 -15.24
N ASP A 252 -10.86 15.15 -14.53
CA ASP A 252 -9.51 15.53 -14.96
C ASP A 252 -8.41 14.99 -14.05
N GLY A 253 -8.76 14.49 -12.87
CA GLY A 253 -7.76 14.02 -11.93
C GLY A 253 -8.34 13.42 -10.68
N PHE A 254 -7.45 13.18 -9.72
CA PHE A 254 -7.77 12.59 -8.44
C PHE A 254 -7.41 13.52 -7.30
N LYS A 255 -8.27 13.54 -6.29
CA LYS A 255 -8.09 14.20 -5.02
C LYS A 255 -7.66 13.17 -3.96
N GLY A 256 -6.98 13.67 -2.94
CA GLY A 256 -6.55 12.86 -1.81
C GLY A 256 -7.46 13.04 -0.60
N MET A 257 -7.79 11.92 0.03
CA MET A 257 -8.49 11.85 1.31
C MET A 257 -7.46 11.84 2.42
N ASP A 258 -7.56 12.79 3.35
CA ASP A 258 -6.68 12.90 4.50
C ASP A 258 -7.38 12.40 5.77
N PHE A 259 -6.82 11.36 6.38
CA PHE A 259 -7.35 10.73 7.60
C PHE A 259 -6.52 11.05 8.85
N THR A 260 -5.68 12.08 8.80
CA THR A 260 -4.87 12.53 9.96
C THR A 260 -5.65 13.41 10.94
N SER A 261 -6.80 13.91 10.54
CA SER A 261 -7.69 14.71 11.39
C SER A 261 -8.40 13.83 12.41
N THR A 262 -8.44 14.28 13.66
CA THR A 262 -9.12 13.58 14.78
C THR A 262 -10.65 13.62 14.70
N ASN A 263 -11.24 14.27 13.69
CA ASN A 263 -12.66 14.62 13.70
C ASN A 263 -13.61 13.65 12.98
N ILE A 264 -13.14 12.65 12.23
CA ILE A 264 -14.01 11.69 11.53
C ILE A 264 -13.27 10.36 11.42
N ASP A 265 -13.90 9.27 11.85
CA ASP A 265 -13.67 7.87 11.45
C ASP A 265 -12.22 7.32 11.34
N ALA A 266 -11.18 8.07 11.75
CA ALA A 266 -9.78 7.68 11.68
C ALA A 266 -9.50 6.41 12.49
N ILE A 267 -10.30 6.19 13.55
CA ILE A 267 -10.28 4.95 14.34
C ILE A 267 -10.63 3.72 13.49
N LYS A 268 -11.53 3.85 12.50
CA LYS A 268 -11.93 2.73 11.62
C LYS A 268 -10.81 2.30 10.67
N LEU A 269 -9.83 3.18 10.42
CA LEU A 269 -8.66 2.91 9.59
C LEU A 269 -7.43 2.48 10.40
N HIS A 270 -7.59 2.36 11.73
CA HIS A 270 -6.59 1.74 12.58
C HIS A 270 -6.59 0.23 12.35
N ILE A 271 -5.39 -0.33 12.23
CA ILE A 271 -5.18 -1.76 12.05
C ILE A 271 -4.85 -2.37 13.42
N HIS A 272 -3.58 -2.55 13.72
CA HIS A 272 -3.10 -2.86 15.05
C HIS A 272 -1.63 -2.45 15.16
N ALA A 273 -1.06 -2.58 16.34
CA ALA A 273 0.37 -2.40 16.54
C ALA A 273 1.17 -3.51 15.83
N TRP A 274 2.32 -3.17 15.26
CA TRP A 274 3.15 -4.10 14.49
C TRP A 274 4.14 -4.86 15.39
N ASP A 275 3.60 -5.86 16.11
CA ASP A 275 4.37 -6.75 16.97
C ASP A 275 5.03 -7.90 16.19
N LEU A 276 6.34 -7.82 15.97
CA LEU A 276 7.16 -8.85 15.32
C LEU A 276 7.27 -10.17 16.12
N THR A 277 6.83 -10.24 17.38
CA THR A 277 6.67 -11.55 18.06
C THR A 277 5.50 -12.33 17.51
N GLU A 278 4.49 -11.65 16.98
CA GLU A 278 3.20 -12.22 16.61
C GLU A 278 2.95 -12.17 15.10
N TYR A 279 3.39 -11.10 14.43
CA TYR A 279 3.10 -10.83 13.02
C TYR A 279 4.36 -10.91 12.15
N SER A 280 4.15 -11.13 10.85
CA SER A 280 5.22 -11.04 9.85
C SER A 280 5.79 -9.62 9.78
N ASN A 281 7.03 -9.52 9.30
CA ASN A 281 7.65 -8.24 8.96
C ASN A 281 7.17 -7.66 7.62
N ILE A 282 6.19 -8.29 6.96
CA ILE A 282 5.57 -7.81 5.72
C ILE A 282 4.07 -7.98 5.81
N TRP A 283 3.34 -6.90 5.55
CA TRP A 283 1.89 -6.88 5.45
C TRP A 283 1.46 -6.69 3.99
N HIS A 284 0.37 -7.36 3.62
CA HIS A 284 -0.28 -7.22 2.33
C HIS A 284 -1.64 -6.53 2.54
N LEU A 285 -1.87 -5.44 1.82
CA LEU A 285 -3.14 -4.71 1.82
C LEU A 285 -3.77 -4.84 0.43
N ASP A 286 -4.93 -5.48 0.37
CA ASP A 286 -5.73 -5.60 -0.84
C ASP A 286 -6.85 -4.58 -0.81
N PHE A 287 -6.97 -3.80 -1.89
CA PHE A 287 -7.97 -2.74 -2.04
C PHE A 287 -8.96 -3.09 -3.13
N LYS A 288 -10.22 -2.77 -2.88
CA LYS A 288 -11.33 -2.95 -3.82
C LYS A 288 -12.38 -1.86 -3.64
N GLU A 289 -13.08 -1.56 -4.71
CA GLU A 289 -14.41 -0.98 -4.66
C GLU A 289 -15.37 -2.13 -4.26
N VAL A 290 -16.25 -1.91 -3.27
CA VAL A 290 -17.11 -2.94 -2.70
C VAL A 290 -18.55 -2.77 -3.12
N ASP A 291 -18.96 -3.59 -4.08
CA ASP A 291 -20.37 -3.83 -4.36
C ASP A 291 -21.08 -4.65 -3.28
N VAL A 292 -22.42 -4.61 -3.29
CA VAL A 292 -23.27 -5.39 -2.38
C VAL A 292 -23.81 -6.64 -3.08
N SER A 293 -23.03 -7.74 -3.21
CA SER A 293 -23.58 -9.10 -3.44
C SER A 293 -22.65 -10.31 -3.20
N THR A 294 -23.15 -11.32 -2.48
CA THR A 294 -22.61 -12.70 -2.23
C THR A 294 -21.12 -12.95 -1.97
N GLU A 295 -20.80 -13.53 -0.81
CA GLU A 295 -19.44 -13.95 -0.42
C GLU A 295 -18.85 -15.05 -1.33
N ILE A 296 -17.78 -14.78 -2.08
CA ILE A 296 -16.95 -15.78 -2.76
C ILE A 296 -15.72 -16.08 -1.90
N THR A 297 -15.47 -17.37 -1.63
CA THR A 297 -14.26 -17.79 -0.92
C THR A 297 -13.15 -18.21 -1.89
N THR A 298 -12.07 -17.44 -2.01
CA THR A 298 -10.92 -17.79 -2.88
C THR A 298 -9.77 -18.37 -2.06
N LYS A 299 -9.22 -19.52 -2.43
CA LYS A 299 -8.09 -20.14 -1.72
C LYS A 299 -6.74 -19.65 -2.26
N THR A 300 -5.76 -19.31 -1.41
CA THR A 300 -4.39 -19.00 -1.83
C THR A 300 -3.35 -19.38 -0.79
N THR A 301 -2.39 -20.22 -1.16
CA THR A 301 -1.29 -20.62 -0.27
C THR A 301 -0.32 -19.46 -0.03
N ASN A 302 0.00 -19.18 1.24
CA ASN A 302 0.97 -18.16 1.63
C ASN A 302 2.03 -18.71 2.58
N VAL A 303 3.21 -18.09 2.55
CA VAL A 303 4.39 -18.50 3.32
C VAL A 303 4.69 -17.43 4.36
N LYS A 304 4.34 -17.69 5.62
CA LYS A 304 4.59 -16.80 6.74
C LYS A 304 6.07 -16.85 7.13
N LYS A 305 6.72 -15.69 7.24
CA LYS A 305 8.10 -15.55 7.70
C LYS A 305 8.18 -14.67 8.94
N TYR A 306 8.83 -15.17 9.98
CA TYR A 306 8.95 -14.45 11.25
C TYR A 306 10.39 -14.03 11.54
N ASN A 307 10.52 -12.91 12.26
CA ASN A 307 11.80 -12.46 12.78
C ASN A 307 12.20 -13.35 13.95
N THR A 308 13.41 -13.90 13.90
CA THR A 308 13.96 -14.73 14.98
C THR A 308 14.86 -13.98 15.95
N ASN A 309 15.07 -12.69 15.67
CA ASN A 309 15.69 -11.77 16.62
C ASN A 309 14.67 -11.19 17.62
N VAL A 310 13.54 -11.88 17.79
CA VAL A 310 12.48 -11.55 18.72
C VAL A 310 12.13 -12.81 19.51
N SER A 311 12.09 -12.70 20.84
CA SER A 311 11.85 -13.82 21.74
C SER A 311 10.88 -13.44 22.85
N ILE A 312 10.28 -14.45 23.48
CA ILE A 312 9.49 -14.29 24.70
C ILE A 312 10.37 -14.70 25.87
N ASN A 313 10.63 -13.78 26.80
CA ASN A 313 11.43 -14.04 27.99
C ASN A 313 10.56 -14.76 29.04
N ILE A 314 10.72 -16.09 29.12
CA ILE A 314 9.83 -17.03 29.83
C ILE A 314 9.64 -16.76 31.34
N PRO A 315 10.61 -16.20 32.11
CA PRO A 315 10.37 -15.86 33.52
C PRO A 315 9.36 -14.73 33.74
N LEU A 316 9.18 -13.82 32.77
CA LEU A 316 8.35 -12.60 32.91
C LEU A 316 7.24 -12.47 31.84
N GLY A 317 7.25 -13.31 30.80
CA GLY A 317 6.32 -13.19 29.67
C GLY A 317 6.57 -11.95 28.78
N GLU A 318 7.67 -11.25 29.00
CA GLU A 318 8.02 -10.04 28.26
C GLU A 318 8.48 -10.39 26.84
N LYS A 319 7.93 -9.67 25.87
CA LYS A 319 8.26 -9.78 24.45
C LYS A 319 9.48 -8.91 24.18
N GLU A 320 10.62 -9.49 23.82
CA GLU A 320 11.89 -8.78 23.68
C GLU A 320 12.41 -8.87 22.25
N LYS A 321 12.88 -7.75 21.69
CA LYS A 321 13.59 -7.72 20.41
C LYS A 321 15.06 -7.47 20.68
N ALA A 322 15.91 -8.32 20.10
CA ALA A 322 17.36 -8.24 20.16
C ALA A 322 17.96 -7.87 18.79
N GLY A 323 18.71 -6.79 18.74
CA GLY A 323 19.30 -6.25 17.52
C GLY A 323 18.37 -5.33 16.73
N LEU A 324 19.00 -4.42 16.00
CA LEU A 324 18.32 -3.54 15.04
C LEU A 324 18.08 -4.28 13.73
N LYS A 325 17.04 -3.85 13.02
CA LYS A 325 16.55 -4.46 11.78
C LYS A 325 16.17 -5.94 11.96
N PHE A 326 16.20 -6.67 10.85
CA PHE A 326 15.94 -8.11 10.79
C PHE A 326 16.97 -8.95 11.58
N GLY A 327 18.16 -8.40 11.90
CA GLY A 327 19.27 -9.17 12.48
C GLY A 327 19.83 -10.22 11.50
N ALA A 328 20.85 -10.96 11.91
CA ALA A 328 21.48 -12.03 11.11
C ALA A 328 20.84 -13.42 11.35
N SER A 329 19.64 -13.48 11.94
CA SER A 329 19.07 -14.72 12.49
C SER A 329 18.16 -15.48 11.51
N VAL A 330 18.19 -16.82 11.65
CA VAL A 330 17.55 -17.84 10.80
C VAL A 330 16.03 -17.70 10.79
N GLU A 331 15.34 -17.74 9.64
CA GLU A 331 13.88 -17.59 9.56
C GLU A 331 13.12 -18.79 10.15
N GLU A 332 12.00 -18.55 10.84
CA GLU A 332 10.97 -19.58 11.01
C GLU A 332 9.94 -19.41 9.89
N THR A 333 9.71 -20.48 9.13
CA THR A 333 8.78 -20.50 7.99
C THR A 333 7.59 -21.37 8.33
N ASN A 334 6.38 -20.81 8.25
CA ASN A 334 5.14 -21.57 8.32
C ASN A 334 4.36 -21.42 7.01
N THR A 335 3.81 -22.51 6.47
CA THR A 335 3.05 -22.49 5.19
C THR A 335 1.59 -22.73 5.52
N ASP A 336 0.73 -21.75 5.24
CA ASP A 336 -0.70 -21.83 5.52
C ASP A 336 -1.51 -21.51 4.24
N GLU A 337 -2.64 -22.20 4.06
CA GLU A 337 -3.61 -21.88 3.03
C GLU A 337 -4.53 -20.72 3.46
N ARG A 338 -4.66 -19.67 2.64
CA ARG A 338 -5.62 -18.58 2.86
C ARG A 338 -6.97 -18.93 2.27
N ASN A 339 -8.03 -18.62 3.00
CA ASN A 339 -9.37 -18.42 2.44
C ASN A 339 -9.60 -16.90 2.39
N PHE A 340 -9.64 -16.32 1.20
CA PHE A 340 -10.16 -14.98 1.01
C PHE A 340 -11.68 -15.03 1.02
N LYS A 341 -12.36 -14.06 1.65
CA LYS A 341 -13.79 -13.84 1.44
C LYS A 341 -13.96 -12.53 0.67
N TRP A 342 -14.30 -12.63 -0.61
CA TRP A 342 -14.68 -11.50 -1.44
C TRP A 342 -16.19 -11.46 -1.62
N VAL A 343 -16.70 -10.37 -2.17
CA VAL A 343 -18.11 -10.18 -2.52
C VAL A 343 -18.13 -10.21 -4.05
N GLU A 344 -19.02 -10.99 -4.67
CA GLU A 344 -19.20 -11.09 -6.12
C GLU A 344 -19.58 -9.72 -6.69
N GLY A 345 -18.79 -9.23 -7.65
CA GLY A 345 -18.98 -7.92 -8.29
C GLY A 345 -17.84 -6.93 -8.04
N SER A 346 -17.19 -6.96 -6.88
CA SER A 346 -16.21 -5.93 -6.47
C SER A 346 -15.08 -5.68 -7.47
N ASP A 347 -14.81 -4.41 -7.77
CA ASP A 347 -13.67 -4.03 -8.62
C ASP A 347 -12.35 -4.00 -7.85
N GLU A 348 -11.36 -4.74 -8.34
CA GLU A 348 -10.01 -4.75 -7.74
C GLU A 348 -9.26 -3.43 -8.02
N LEU A 349 -8.92 -2.72 -6.94
CA LEU A 349 -8.01 -1.56 -6.97
C LEU A 349 -6.55 -1.99 -6.74
N GLY A 350 -6.32 -3.29 -6.54
CA GLY A 350 -5.01 -3.93 -6.48
C GLY A 350 -4.43 -4.03 -5.07
N ARG A 351 -3.17 -4.50 -5.02
CA ARG A 351 -2.45 -4.82 -3.78
C ARG A 351 -1.31 -3.86 -3.51
N ILE A 352 -1.09 -3.53 -2.24
CA ILE A 352 0.09 -2.84 -1.72
C ILE A 352 0.80 -3.76 -0.73
N VAL A 353 2.12 -3.87 -0.85
CA VAL A 353 2.97 -4.59 0.10
C VAL A 353 3.73 -3.59 0.96
N ILE A 354 3.66 -3.76 2.27
CA ILE A 354 4.27 -2.86 3.24
C ILE A 354 5.23 -3.68 4.09
N PRO A 355 6.54 -3.47 3.96
CA PRO A 355 7.52 -4.00 4.89
C PRO A 355 7.57 -3.21 6.19
N PHE A 356 7.76 -3.89 7.32
CA PHE A 356 8.04 -3.28 8.63
C PHE A 356 9.24 -2.33 8.55
N GLY A 357 10.25 -2.74 7.79
CA GLY A 357 11.51 -2.02 7.67
C GLY A 357 11.45 -0.70 6.91
N ASP A 358 10.33 -0.43 6.23
CA ASP A 358 10.16 0.81 5.51
C ASP A 358 10.16 2.02 6.45
N LYS A 359 10.83 3.09 6.03
CA LYS A 359 10.76 4.38 6.71
C LYS A 359 9.31 4.86 6.73
N THR A 360 8.78 5.22 7.89
CA THR A 360 7.45 5.82 8.03
C THR A 360 7.48 7.28 7.58
N VAL A 361 8.62 7.97 7.76
CA VAL A 361 8.89 9.32 7.26
C VAL A 361 10.24 9.42 6.57
N ILE A 362 10.33 10.25 5.54
CA ILE A 362 11.50 10.45 4.69
C ILE A 362 11.82 11.94 4.64
N LYS A 363 13.10 12.28 4.83
CA LYS A 363 13.59 13.65 4.72
C LYS A 363 13.73 14.05 3.26
N ASN A 364 13.02 15.09 2.84
CA ASN A 364 13.16 15.65 1.51
C ASN A 364 14.46 16.47 1.42
N PRO A 365 15.41 16.11 0.54
CA PRO A 365 16.65 16.87 0.40
C PRO A 365 16.42 18.29 -0.15
N CYS A 366 15.29 18.54 -0.82
CA CYS A 366 14.98 19.81 -1.44
C CYS A 366 14.61 20.91 -0.45
N ASP A 367 13.86 20.57 0.61
CA ASP A 367 13.40 21.54 1.62
C ASP A 367 13.83 21.18 3.06
N GLY A 368 14.49 20.04 3.25
CA GLY A 368 14.95 19.53 4.54
C GLY A 368 13.85 19.03 5.47
N LYS A 369 12.58 19.02 5.04
CA LYS A 369 11.43 18.63 5.85
C LYS A 369 11.19 17.12 5.79
N LEU A 370 10.48 16.61 6.79
CA LEU A 370 10.05 15.21 6.82
C LEU A 370 8.68 15.08 6.17
N TYR A 371 8.57 14.15 5.23
CA TYR A 371 7.33 13.77 4.58
C TYR A 371 7.00 12.33 4.94
N PRO A 372 5.72 11.97 5.09
CA PRO A 372 5.33 10.59 5.23
C PRO A 372 5.67 9.77 3.97
N ARG A 373 5.96 8.49 4.14
CA ARG A 373 6.19 7.59 3.00
C ARG A 373 4.87 7.26 2.30
N LEU A 374 4.89 7.36 0.97
CA LEU A 374 3.78 6.94 0.12
C LEU A 374 4.05 5.56 -0.49
N TYR A 375 2.99 4.77 -0.54
CA TYR A 375 2.90 3.49 -1.22
C TYR A 375 1.97 3.66 -2.41
N ASN A 376 2.27 3.04 -3.53
CA ASN A 376 1.47 3.19 -4.74
C ASN A 376 1.44 1.89 -5.53
N ASN A 377 0.31 1.64 -6.17
CA ASN A 377 0.19 0.71 -7.27
C ASN A 377 -0.34 1.47 -8.51
N ALA A 378 -0.93 0.78 -9.48
CA ALA A 378 -1.45 1.38 -10.71
C ALA A 378 -2.79 2.13 -10.56
N SER A 379 -3.53 1.87 -9.47
CA SER A 379 -4.89 2.40 -9.23
C SER A 379 -5.01 3.24 -7.94
N ILE A 380 -4.13 3.06 -6.97
CA ILE A 380 -4.11 3.79 -5.70
C ILE A 380 -2.73 4.27 -5.24
N THR A 381 -2.75 5.34 -4.44
CA THR A 381 -1.66 5.85 -3.60
C THR A 381 -2.15 5.90 -2.14
N LEU A 382 -1.32 5.41 -1.23
CA LEU A 382 -1.63 5.20 0.17
C LEU A 382 -0.52 5.78 1.06
N GLU A 383 -0.90 6.35 2.19
CA GLU A 383 0.00 6.56 3.32
C GLU A 383 -0.43 5.67 4.48
N MET A 384 0.48 4.81 4.94
CA MET A 384 0.29 4.03 6.16
C MET A 384 1.47 4.29 7.09
N ARG A 385 1.15 4.65 8.33
CA ARG A 385 2.15 4.96 9.36
C ARG A 385 1.58 4.69 10.76
N PRO A 386 2.45 4.53 11.77
CA PRO A 386 2.02 4.54 13.14
C PRO A 386 1.31 5.85 13.50
N VAL A 387 0.21 5.75 14.24
CA VAL A 387 -0.48 6.84 14.91
C VAL A 387 -0.46 6.60 16.41
N GLN A 388 -0.29 7.66 17.19
CA GLN A 388 -0.35 7.56 18.64
C GLN A 388 -1.80 7.45 19.08
N VAL A 389 -2.12 6.45 19.89
CA VAL A 389 -3.43 6.27 20.48
C VAL A 389 -3.34 6.56 21.98
N GLU A 390 -4.26 7.36 22.50
CA GLU A 390 -4.41 7.57 23.94
C GLU A 390 -5.12 6.34 24.52
N PHE A 391 -4.58 5.79 25.61
CA PHE A 391 -5.28 4.85 26.47
C PHE A 391 -5.59 5.49 27.81
#